data_AF-A0A532DHD3-F1
#
_entry.id   AF-A0A532DHD3-F1
#
_cell.length_a   1.000
_cell.length_b   1.000
_cell.length_c   1.000
_cell.angle_alpha   90.00
_cell.angle_beta   90.00
_cell.angle_gamma   90.00
#
_symmetry.space_group_name_H-M   'P 1'
#
loop_
_entity.id
_entity.type
_entity.pdbx_description
1 polymer ?
#
loop_
_entity_poly.entity_id
_entity_poly.type
_entity_poly.pdbx_seq_one_letter_code
_entity_poly.pdbx_strand_id
1 'polypeptide(L)'
;MSRVTSTGTPMLTTLEDITQRLVEVYEPDRVILYGSQASGAQKAESDVDLLIVKETTKRPIDRRVEVERILADRALPLDVLVYTPQELRDLYLGGSPFIGEVMETGRLLYMRNVTKTWLTDAQDELETASLLCEHHKYRGACYHSQQCVDKALKALLLEKGTRPTRTHDLLDLRAHALGLGYAIRLSVDEAAFLNSAYRGRYPTDEGLLPSGEPREDDARRALGAARQAVEDAGACAG
;
A
#
# COMPACT_ATOMS: atom_id res chain seq x y z
N MET A 1 42.53 -34.84 -11.26
CA MET A 1 41.09 -34.89 -10.88
C MET A 1 40.79 -33.61 -10.11
N SER A 2 40.36 -32.56 -10.81
CA SER A 2 40.09 -31.26 -10.21
C SER A 2 38.65 -31.23 -9.68
N ARG A 3 38.49 -30.88 -8.39
CA ARG A 3 37.19 -30.77 -7.71
C ARG A 3 36.35 -29.70 -8.40
N VAL A 4 35.20 -30.11 -8.91
CA VAL A 4 34.10 -29.20 -9.28
C VAL A 4 33.51 -28.70 -7.96
N THR A 5 33.80 -27.46 -7.60
CA THR A 5 33.07 -26.73 -6.56
C THR A 5 31.70 -26.37 -7.13
N SER A 6 30.70 -27.18 -6.81
CA SER A 6 29.29 -26.83 -7.00
C SER A 6 28.97 -25.62 -6.11
N THR A 7 28.88 -24.43 -6.71
CA THR A 7 28.30 -23.25 -6.08
C THR A 7 26.78 -23.44 -6.05
N GLY A 8 26.27 -24.10 -5.00
CA GLY A 8 24.85 -24.25 -4.79
C GLY A 8 24.20 -22.89 -4.49
N THR A 9 23.12 -22.57 -5.18
CA THR A 9 22.24 -21.45 -4.83
C THR A 9 21.85 -21.56 -3.35
N PRO A 10 22.00 -20.49 -2.53
CA PRO A 10 21.63 -20.55 -1.12
C PRO A 10 20.14 -20.93 -0.98
N MET A 11 19.84 -21.88 -0.09
CA MET A 11 18.46 -22.31 0.18
C MET A 11 17.60 -21.15 0.67
N LEU A 12 16.33 -21.14 0.26
CA LEU A 12 15.35 -20.16 0.74
C LEU A 12 14.90 -20.57 2.15
N THR A 13 15.32 -19.82 3.17
CA THR A 13 15.11 -20.19 4.58
C THR A 13 14.11 -19.30 5.29
N THR A 14 13.87 -18.11 4.75
CA THR A 14 12.94 -17.12 5.32
C THR A 14 11.78 -16.84 4.38
N LEU A 15 10.71 -16.26 4.93
CA LEU A 15 9.58 -15.78 4.15
C LEU A 15 9.99 -14.61 3.25
N GLU A 16 10.92 -13.77 3.70
CA GLU A 16 11.50 -12.70 2.89
C GLU A 16 12.21 -13.27 1.65
N ASP A 17 13.05 -14.30 1.80
CA ASP A 17 13.76 -14.94 0.66
C ASP A 17 12.78 -15.48 -0.39
N ILE A 18 11.73 -16.15 0.07
CA ILE A 18 10.67 -16.71 -0.79
C ILE A 18 9.95 -15.59 -1.54
N THR A 19 9.54 -14.54 -0.82
CA THR A 19 8.83 -13.40 -1.41
C THR A 19 9.71 -12.74 -2.46
N GLN A 20 10.98 -12.50 -2.16
CA GLN A 20 11.92 -11.86 -3.09
C GLN A 20 12.13 -12.70 -4.36
N ARG A 21 12.34 -14.02 -4.21
CA ARG A 21 12.47 -14.93 -5.38
C ARG A 21 11.22 -14.92 -6.26
N LEU A 22 10.03 -14.92 -5.65
CA LEU A 22 8.78 -14.81 -6.40
C LEU A 22 8.68 -13.48 -7.15
N VAL A 23 9.05 -12.36 -6.52
CA VAL A 23 9.05 -11.05 -7.16
C VAL A 23 9.96 -11.02 -8.39
N GLU A 24 11.18 -11.53 -8.24
CA GLU A 24 12.21 -11.50 -9.30
C GLU A 24 11.92 -12.44 -10.46
N VAL A 25 11.41 -13.65 -10.18
CA VAL A 25 11.30 -14.73 -11.18
C VAL A 25 9.88 -14.93 -11.67
N TYR A 26 8.91 -14.87 -10.75
CA TYR A 26 7.51 -15.14 -11.07
C TYR A 26 6.72 -13.88 -11.40
N GLU A 27 7.22 -12.70 -11.01
CA GLU A 27 6.63 -11.42 -11.38
C GLU A 27 5.13 -11.33 -11.02
N PRO A 28 4.72 -11.60 -9.76
CA PRO A 28 3.33 -11.52 -9.33
C PRO A 28 2.85 -10.07 -9.23
N ASP A 29 1.53 -9.89 -9.17
CA ASP A 29 0.91 -8.61 -8.85
C ASP A 29 0.79 -8.42 -7.34
N ARG A 30 0.52 -9.50 -6.58
CA ARG A 30 0.47 -9.50 -5.10
C ARG A 30 0.92 -10.84 -4.52
N VAL A 31 1.50 -10.79 -3.33
CA VAL A 31 1.78 -11.97 -2.49
C VAL A 31 1.19 -11.71 -1.11
N ILE A 32 0.28 -12.57 -0.66
CA ILE A 32 -0.45 -12.44 0.59
C ILE A 32 -0.17 -13.69 1.44
N LEU A 33 0.32 -13.49 2.65
CA LEU A 33 0.38 -14.52 3.67
C LEU A 33 -1.00 -14.63 4.34
N TYR A 34 -1.56 -15.83 4.44
CA TYR A 34 -2.81 -16.05 5.16
C TYR A 34 -2.69 -17.21 6.15
N GLY A 35 -3.79 -17.55 6.81
CA GLY A 35 -3.82 -18.65 7.77
C GLY A 35 -3.09 -18.33 9.07
N SER A 36 -2.69 -19.39 9.77
CA SER A 36 -2.22 -19.32 11.16
C SER A 36 -1.02 -18.38 11.38
N GLN A 37 -0.14 -18.26 10.37
CA GLN A 37 1.06 -17.42 10.43
C GLN A 37 0.81 -15.93 10.14
N ALA A 38 -0.37 -15.54 9.65
CA ALA A 38 -0.68 -14.14 9.36
C ALA A 38 -0.81 -13.28 10.62
N SER A 39 -1.21 -13.88 11.75
CA SER A 39 -1.52 -13.18 13.02
C SER A 39 -0.31 -12.91 13.94
N GLY A 40 0.88 -13.41 13.61
CA GLY A 40 2.12 -13.15 14.37
C GLY A 40 2.29 -13.92 15.69
N ALA A 41 1.32 -14.75 16.09
CA ALA A 41 1.42 -15.64 17.26
C ALA A 41 1.91 -17.04 16.82
N GLN A 42 3.15 -17.38 17.16
CA GLN A 42 3.87 -18.51 16.55
C GLN A 42 3.41 -19.90 17.06
N LYS A 43 3.30 -20.86 16.11
CA LYS A 43 3.95 -22.18 16.21
C LYS A 43 4.93 -22.31 15.04
N ALA A 44 6.17 -22.73 15.30
CA ALA A 44 7.25 -22.82 14.32
C ALA A 44 7.14 -24.01 13.33
N GLU A 45 6.06 -24.78 13.41
CA GLU A 45 5.89 -26.05 12.68
C GLU A 45 4.74 -26.03 11.65
N SER A 46 3.98 -24.94 11.52
CA SER A 46 2.86 -24.90 10.57
C SER A 46 3.32 -24.56 9.15
N ASP A 47 2.64 -25.12 8.17
CA ASP A 47 2.79 -24.75 6.76
C ASP A 47 2.59 -23.24 6.57
N VAL A 48 3.36 -22.65 5.64
CA VAL A 48 3.24 -21.25 5.24
C VAL A 48 2.26 -21.16 4.08
N ASP A 49 1.11 -20.52 4.31
CA ASP A 49 0.06 -20.38 3.30
C ASP A 49 0.20 -19.07 2.51
N LEU A 50 0.43 -19.17 1.20
CA LEU A 50 0.55 -18.01 0.31
C LEU A 50 -0.55 -17.97 -0.75
N LEU A 51 -1.23 -16.83 -0.84
CA LEU A 51 -2.09 -16.49 -1.96
C LEU A 51 -1.33 -15.50 -2.85
N ILE A 52 -1.05 -15.93 -4.08
CA ILE A 52 -0.39 -15.13 -5.10
C ILE A 52 -1.42 -14.67 -6.12
N VAL A 53 -1.44 -13.38 -6.40
CA VAL A 53 -2.26 -12.81 -7.48
C VAL A 53 -1.36 -12.49 -8.66
N LYS A 54 -1.68 -13.03 -9.84
CA LYS A 54 -0.95 -12.73 -11.08
C LYS A 54 -1.87 -12.89 -12.29
N GLU A 55 -1.90 -11.89 -13.16
CA GLU A 55 -2.56 -12.03 -14.47
C GLU A 55 -1.87 -13.11 -15.34
N THR A 56 -2.64 -14.08 -15.83
CA THR A 56 -2.11 -15.22 -16.61
C THR A 56 -3.21 -16.03 -17.28
N THR A 57 -2.90 -16.62 -18.43
CA THR A 57 -3.78 -17.54 -19.17
C THR A 57 -3.52 -19.01 -18.84
N LYS A 58 -2.52 -19.32 -17.99
CA LYS A 58 -2.19 -20.70 -17.58
C LYS A 58 -3.33 -21.31 -16.76
N ARG A 59 -3.46 -22.64 -16.77
CA ARG A 59 -4.43 -23.34 -15.91
C ARG A 59 -3.99 -23.29 -14.44
N PRO A 60 -4.90 -23.37 -13.47
CA PRO A 60 -4.55 -23.30 -12.04
C PRO A 60 -3.43 -24.25 -11.61
N ILE A 61 -3.45 -25.50 -12.09
CA ILE A 61 -2.42 -26.49 -11.77
C ILE A 61 -1.04 -26.10 -12.32
N ASP A 62 -0.99 -25.55 -13.53
CA ASP A 62 0.27 -25.17 -14.18
C ASP A 62 0.92 -23.98 -13.45
N ARG A 63 0.10 -23.04 -12.94
CA ARG A 63 0.55 -21.91 -12.12
C ARG A 63 1.18 -22.41 -10.81
N ARG A 64 0.51 -23.34 -10.12
CA ARG A 64 1.03 -23.94 -8.88
C ARG A 64 2.35 -24.66 -9.14
N VAL A 65 2.41 -25.52 -10.15
CA VAL A 65 3.64 -26.26 -10.52
C VAL A 65 4.79 -25.32 -10.85
N GLU A 66 4.52 -24.21 -11.55
CA GLU A 66 5.54 -23.21 -11.84
C GLU A 66 6.11 -22.56 -10.58
N VAL A 67 5.24 -22.12 -9.67
CA VAL A 67 5.68 -21.55 -8.39
C VAL A 67 6.45 -22.56 -7.54
N GLU A 68 5.94 -23.79 -7.44
CA GLU A 68 6.62 -24.89 -6.74
C GLU A 68 8.02 -25.15 -7.28
N ARG A 69 8.19 -25.08 -8.61
CA ARG A 69 9.49 -25.23 -9.26
C ARG A 69 10.44 -24.06 -8.99
N ILE A 70 9.92 -22.83 -8.97
CA ILE A 70 10.70 -21.62 -8.65
C ILE A 70 11.22 -21.67 -7.21
N LEU A 71 10.47 -22.29 -6.31
CA LEU A 71 10.75 -22.41 -4.88
C LEU A 71 11.21 -23.83 -4.49
N ALA A 72 11.79 -24.59 -5.41
CA ALA A 72 12.18 -25.99 -5.15
C ALA A 72 13.32 -26.12 -4.13
N ASP A 73 14.13 -25.07 -3.95
CA ASP A 73 15.28 -24.96 -3.04
C ASP A 73 14.90 -24.42 -1.64
N ARG A 74 13.61 -24.39 -1.30
CA ARG A 74 13.12 -23.89 0.00
C ARG A 74 13.27 -24.89 1.14
N ALA A 75 13.50 -24.37 2.34
CA ALA A 75 13.52 -25.15 3.58
C ALA A 75 12.18 -25.12 4.35
N LEU A 76 11.23 -24.28 3.92
CA LEU A 76 9.94 -24.07 4.58
C LEU A 76 8.83 -24.86 3.87
N PRO A 77 7.94 -25.54 4.63
CA PRO A 77 6.73 -26.10 4.06
C PRO A 77 5.80 -24.96 3.60
N LEU A 78 5.33 -25.04 2.35
CA LEU A 78 4.47 -24.02 1.75
C LEU A 78 3.25 -24.67 1.10
N ASP A 79 2.08 -24.05 1.28
CA ASP A 79 0.94 -24.22 0.38
C ASP A 79 0.72 -22.93 -0.40
N VAL A 80 0.59 -23.05 -1.71
CA VAL A 80 0.48 -21.91 -2.61
C VAL A 80 -0.78 -22.01 -3.45
N LEU A 81 -1.57 -20.95 -3.40
CA LEU A 81 -2.69 -20.71 -4.30
C LEU A 81 -2.35 -19.56 -5.23
N VAL A 82 -2.65 -19.73 -6.52
CA VAL A 82 -2.41 -18.68 -7.53
C VAL A 82 -3.71 -18.36 -8.26
N TYR A 83 -4.20 -17.13 -8.06
CA TYR A 83 -5.40 -16.62 -8.73
C TYR A 83 -5.05 -15.49 -9.70
N THR A 84 -5.83 -15.38 -10.78
CA THR A 84 -5.87 -14.12 -11.54
C THR A 84 -6.63 -13.05 -10.75
N PRO A 85 -6.40 -11.75 -11.02
CA PRO A 85 -7.20 -10.68 -10.43
C PRO A 85 -8.71 -10.89 -10.63
N GLN A 86 -9.11 -11.40 -11.80
CA GLN A 86 -10.51 -11.67 -12.13
C GLN A 86 -11.08 -12.83 -11.31
N GLU A 87 -10.37 -13.96 -11.22
CA GLU A 87 -10.82 -15.11 -10.42
C GLU A 87 -10.98 -14.74 -8.94
N LEU A 88 -10.02 -14.00 -8.38
CA LEU A 88 -10.09 -13.54 -6.98
C LEU A 88 -11.31 -12.64 -6.75
N ARG A 89 -11.57 -11.72 -7.68
CA ARG A 89 -12.75 -10.84 -7.65
C ARG A 89 -14.04 -11.65 -7.71
N ASP A 90 -14.14 -12.59 -8.63
CA ASP A 90 -15.34 -13.41 -8.83
C ASP A 90 -15.63 -14.29 -7.61
N LEU A 91 -14.59 -14.87 -7.00
CA LEU A 91 -14.72 -15.62 -5.75
C LEU A 91 -15.15 -14.74 -4.57
N TYR A 92 -14.59 -13.54 -4.44
CA TYR A 92 -14.97 -12.60 -3.39
C TYR A 92 -16.42 -12.14 -3.53
N LEU A 93 -16.82 -11.72 -4.74
CA LEU A 93 -18.20 -11.29 -5.03
C LEU A 93 -19.21 -12.45 -4.95
N GLY A 94 -18.77 -13.66 -5.26
CA GLY A 94 -19.54 -14.89 -5.06
C GLY A 94 -19.69 -15.32 -3.60
N GLY A 95 -19.10 -14.58 -2.65
CA GLY A 95 -19.23 -14.84 -1.22
C GLY A 95 -18.39 -16.01 -0.71
N SER A 96 -17.26 -16.32 -1.35
CA SER A 96 -16.34 -17.37 -0.89
C SER A 96 -15.87 -17.09 0.54
N PRO A 97 -16.19 -17.96 1.53
CA PRO A 97 -15.77 -17.74 2.92
C PRO A 97 -14.25 -17.71 3.06
N PHE A 98 -13.56 -18.56 2.31
CA PHE A 98 -12.10 -18.61 2.28
C PHE A 98 -11.47 -17.30 1.80
N ILE A 99 -11.95 -16.76 0.67
CA ILE A 99 -11.43 -15.47 0.18
C ILE A 99 -11.81 -14.34 1.14
N GLY A 100 -13.00 -14.38 1.74
CA GLY A 100 -13.37 -13.45 2.82
C GLY A 100 -12.36 -13.44 3.96
N GLU A 101 -11.99 -14.61 4.48
CA GLU A 101 -10.99 -14.75 5.54
C GLU A 101 -9.61 -14.25 5.13
N VAL A 102 -9.13 -14.58 3.92
CA VAL A 102 -7.84 -14.07 3.42
C VAL A 102 -7.85 -12.55 3.30
N MET A 103 -8.95 -11.94 2.89
CA MET A 103 -9.07 -10.49 2.77
C MET A 103 -9.15 -9.78 4.15
N GLU A 104 -9.71 -10.46 5.16
CA GLU A 104 -9.84 -9.92 6.51
C GLU A 104 -8.56 -10.07 7.34
N THR A 105 -7.92 -11.23 7.26
CA THR A 105 -6.80 -11.61 8.15
C THR A 105 -5.45 -11.65 7.45
N GLY A 106 -5.43 -11.65 6.12
CA GLY A 106 -4.22 -11.80 5.33
C GLY A 106 -3.24 -10.64 5.50
N ARG A 107 -1.95 -10.97 5.53
CA ARG A 107 -0.84 -10.02 5.56
C ARG A 107 -0.23 -9.88 4.18
N LEU A 108 -0.37 -8.70 3.58
CA LEU A 108 0.28 -8.37 2.32
C LEU A 108 1.81 -8.38 2.49
N LEU A 109 2.50 -9.28 1.78
CA LEU A 109 3.95 -9.38 1.77
C LEU A 109 4.55 -8.53 0.65
N TYR A 110 3.89 -8.52 -0.51
CA TYR A 110 4.31 -7.76 -1.68
C TYR A 110 3.11 -7.34 -2.52
N MET A 111 3.21 -6.18 -3.17
CA MET A 111 2.33 -5.77 -4.25
C MET A 111 3.14 -5.00 -5.28
N ARG A 112 2.90 -5.30 -6.55
CA ARG A 112 3.52 -4.61 -7.68
C ARG A 112 2.97 -3.20 -7.78
N ASN A 113 3.85 -2.25 -8.10
CA ASN A 113 3.48 -0.84 -8.35
C ASN A 113 2.71 -0.19 -7.18
N VAL A 114 2.99 -0.60 -5.94
CA VAL A 114 2.35 -0.04 -4.73
C VAL A 114 2.43 1.49 -4.75
N THR A 115 3.62 2.06 -4.96
CA THR A 115 3.81 3.51 -5.07
C THR A 115 2.87 4.13 -6.10
N LYS A 116 2.81 3.56 -7.32
CA LYS A 116 1.92 4.05 -8.39
C LYS A 116 0.45 3.96 -7.99
N THR A 117 0.01 2.88 -7.35
CA THR A 117 -1.37 2.76 -6.85
C THR A 117 -1.69 3.83 -5.82
N TRP A 118 -0.80 4.06 -4.85
CA TRP A 118 -0.99 5.11 -3.85
C TRP A 118 -0.99 6.52 -4.48
N LEU A 119 -0.21 6.75 -5.53
CA LEU A 119 -0.24 8.01 -6.29
C LEU A 119 -1.53 8.19 -7.07
N THR A 120 -2.06 7.12 -7.69
CA THR A 120 -3.38 7.17 -8.33
C THR A 120 -4.47 7.48 -7.31
N ASP A 121 -4.48 6.80 -6.16
CA ASP A 121 -5.44 7.11 -5.09
C ASP A 121 -5.30 8.56 -4.60
N ALA A 122 -4.07 9.10 -4.52
CA ALA A 122 -3.86 10.51 -4.17
C ALA A 122 -4.41 11.47 -5.24
N GLN A 123 -4.31 11.12 -6.53
CA GLN A 123 -4.88 11.89 -7.63
C GLN A 123 -6.41 11.90 -7.59
N ASP A 124 -7.05 10.76 -7.30
CA ASP A 124 -8.50 10.65 -7.15
C ASP A 124 -9.02 11.51 -5.98
N GLU A 125 -8.28 11.57 -4.87
CA GLU A 125 -8.57 12.46 -3.74
C GLU A 125 -8.45 13.94 -4.13
N LEU A 126 -7.45 14.31 -4.94
CA LEU A 126 -7.29 15.68 -5.43
C LEU A 126 -8.43 16.10 -6.36
N GLU A 127 -8.88 15.21 -7.24
CA GLU A 127 -10.03 15.43 -8.11
C GLU A 127 -11.30 15.62 -7.27
N THR A 128 -11.53 14.74 -6.29
CA THR A 128 -12.66 14.83 -5.37
C THR A 128 -12.64 16.15 -4.59
N ALA A 129 -11.48 16.55 -4.07
CA ALA A 129 -11.32 17.82 -3.37
C ALA A 129 -11.63 19.03 -4.27
N SER A 130 -11.21 18.98 -5.54
CA SER A 130 -11.46 20.04 -6.52
C SER A 130 -12.96 20.21 -6.78
N LEU A 131 -13.67 19.11 -7.07
CA LEU A 131 -15.13 19.12 -7.29
C LEU A 131 -15.89 19.65 -6.07
N LEU A 132 -15.51 19.22 -4.87
CA LEU A 132 -16.14 19.71 -3.64
C LEU A 132 -15.91 21.20 -3.43
N CYS A 133 -14.72 21.70 -3.75
CA CYS A 133 -14.41 23.13 -3.66
C CYS A 133 -15.25 23.94 -4.65
N GLU A 134 -15.39 23.48 -5.89
CA GLU A 134 -16.21 24.12 -6.94
C GLU A 134 -17.69 24.20 -6.55
N HIS A 135 -18.19 23.20 -5.82
CA HIS A 135 -19.57 23.15 -5.32
C HIS A 135 -19.75 23.73 -3.91
N HIS A 136 -18.80 24.55 -3.44
CA HIS A 136 -18.84 25.24 -2.14
C HIS A 136 -18.95 24.29 -0.93
N LYS A 137 -18.46 23.06 -1.06
CA LYS A 137 -18.37 22.06 0.02
C LYS A 137 -16.98 22.07 0.64
N TYR A 138 -16.59 23.22 1.20
CA TYR A 138 -15.22 23.53 1.65
C TYR A 138 -14.68 22.58 2.71
N ARG A 139 -15.51 22.12 3.64
CA ARG A 139 -15.12 21.11 4.63
C ARG A 139 -14.70 19.79 3.96
N GLY A 140 -15.50 19.32 3.00
CA GLY A 140 -15.19 18.13 2.22
C GLY A 140 -13.93 18.33 1.38
N ALA A 141 -13.79 19.49 0.74
CA ALA A 141 -12.59 19.84 -0.02
C ALA A 141 -11.31 19.80 0.86
N CYS A 142 -11.35 20.33 2.07
CA CYS A 142 -10.23 20.27 3.01
C CYS A 142 -9.90 18.83 3.45
N TYR A 143 -10.93 18.02 3.74
CA TYR A 143 -10.75 16.60 4.09
C TYR A 143 -10.05 15.82 2.97
N HIS A 144 -10.60 15.87 1.76
CA HIS A 144 -10.03 15.16 0.62
C HIS A 144 -8.64 15.71 0.24
N SER A 145 -8.38 17.00 0.45
CA SER A 145 -7.03 17.57 0.31
C SER A 145 -6.04 16.97 1.32
N GLN A 146 -6.43 16.81 2.59
CA GLN A 146 -5.58 16.18 3.61
C GLN A 146 -5.32 14.70 3.28
N GLN A 147 -6.35 13.97 2.83
CA GLN A 147 -6.23 12.57 2.40
C GLN A 147 -5.32 12.42 1.17
N CYS A 148 -5.41 13.35 0.21
CA CYS A 148 -4.51 13.42 -0.94
C CYS A 148 -3.05 13.54 -0.50
N VAL A 149 -2.73 14.51 0.38
CA VAL A 149 -1.37 14.72 0.89
C VAL A 149 -0.86 13.51 1.67
N ASP A 150 -1.70 12.92 2.54
CA ASP A 150 -1.37 11.71 3.30
C ASP A 150 -0.95 10.56 2.36
N LYS A 151 -1.77 10.27 1.34
CA LYS A 151 -1.50 9.21 0.38
C LYS A 151 -0.25 9.47 -0.46
N ALA A 152 -0.06 10.71 -0.94
CA ALA A 152 1.11 11.10 -1.73
C ALA A 152 2.42 10.93 -0.94
N LEU A 153 2.44 11.36 0.33
CA LEU A 153 3.62 11.18 1.19
C LEU A 153 3.88 9.71 1.49
N LYS A 154 2.83 8.92 1.78
CA LYS A 154 2.98 7.48 2.01
C LYS A 154 3.50 6.73 0.79
N ALA A 155 3.10 7.13 -0.42
CA ALA A 155 3.65 6.59 -1.66
C ALA A 155 5.19 6.76 -1.71
N LEU A 156 5.70 7.95 -1.36
CA LEU A 156 7.14 8.21 -1.33
C LEU A 156 7.89 7.36 -0.31
N LEU A 157 7.30 7.14 0.88
CA LEU A 157 7.89 6.26 1.89
C LEU A 157 8.00 4.82 1.37
N LEU A 158 6.95 4.34 0.71
CA LEU A 158 6.88 3.00 0.12
C LEU A 158 7.93 2.79 -0.98
N GLU A 159 8.21 3.82 -1.77
CA GLU A 159 9.21 3.78 -2.85
C GLU A 159 10.64 3.52 -2.34
N LYS A 160 10.99 3.96 -1.12
CA LYS A 160 12.28 3.61 -0.47
C LYS A 160 12.22 2.35 0.39
N GLY A 161 11.16 1.54 0.23
CA GLY A 161 10.98 0.30 1.00
C GLY A 161 10.56 0.52 2.45
N THR A 162 10.21 1.75 2.84
CA THR A 162 9.75 2.06 4.19
C THR A 162 8.25 1.84 4.28
N ARG A 163 7.82 0.89 5.12
CA ARG A 163 6.39 0.70 5.41
C ARG A 163 5.85 1.94 6.14
N PRO A 164 4.80 2.60 5.61
CA PRO A 164 4.19 3.72 6.30
C PRO A 164 3.66 3.30 7.67
N THR A 165 3.87 4.14 8.67
CA THR A 165 3.24 3.96 9.98
C THR A 165 1.73 4.19 9.84
N ARG A 166 0.91 3.58 10.72
CA ARG A 166 -0.54 3.84 10.80
C ARG A 166 -0.82 5.20 11.46
N THR A 167 -0.15 6.26 11.00
CA THR A 167 -0.41 7.65 11.38
C THR A 167 -1.11 8.38 10.23
N HIS A 168 -1.90 9.38 10.58
CA HIS A 168 -2.47 10.36 9.65
C HIS A 168 -1.88 11.76 9.87
N ASP A 169 -0.83 11.86 10.69
CA ASP A 169 -0.16 13.13 10.95
C ASP A 169 0.77 13.49 9.78
N LEU A 170 0.39 14.54 9.04
CA LEU A 170 1.16 15.01 7.91
C LEU A 170 2.53 15.60 8.28
N LEU A 171 2.72 16.08 9.51
CA LEU A 171 4.02 16.59 9.98
C LEU A 171 5.02 15.45 10.07
N ASP A 172 4.61 14.33 10.65
CA ASP A 172 5.43 13.13 10.79
C ASP A 172 5.76 12.54 9.42
N LEU A 173 4.75 12.38 8.55
CA LEU A 173 4.93 11.84 7.20
C LEU A 173 5.88 12.71 6.37
N ARG A 174 5.73 14.04 6.45
CA ARG A 174 6.60 15.00 5.78
C ARG A 174 8.04 14.92 6.31
N ALA A 175 8.22 14.91 7.63
CA ALA A 175 9.54 14.82 8.24
C ALA A 175 10.26 13.53 7.82
N HIS A 176 9.52 12.42 7.75
CA HIS A 176 10.06 11.15 7.32
C HIS A 176 10.45 11.17 5.83
N ALA A 177 9.60 11.71 4.95
CA ALA A 177 9.91 11.84 3.53
C ALA A 177 11.16 12.71 3.27
N LEU A 178 11.30 13.84 3.99
CA LEU A 178 12.50 14.67 3.95
C LEU A 178 13.75 13.92 4.44
N GLY A 179 13.62 13.12 5.52
CA GLY A 179 14.70 12.29 6.05
C GLY A 179 15.19 11.22 5.05
N LEU A 180 14.35 10.81 4.11
CA LEU A 180 14.70 9.90 3.02
C LEU A 180 15.31 10.61 1.79
N GLY A 181 15.49 11.93 1.85
CA GLY A 181 16.11 12.73 0.80
C GLY A 181 15.16 13.22 -0.30
N TYR A 182 13.83 13.09 -0.12
CA TYR A 182 12.86 13.65 -1.06
C TYR A 182 12.75 15.17 -0.93
N ALA A 183 12.60 15.85 -2.07
CA ALA A 183 12.29 17.27 -2.08
C ALA A 183 10.77 17.47 -1.90
N ILE A 184 10.36 17.83 -0.69
CA ILE A 184 8.95 18.09 -0.35
C ILE A 184 8.73 19.59 -0.17
N ARG A 185 7.88 20.19 -1.01
CA ARG A 185 7.53 21.62 -0.96
C ARG A 185 6.45 21.95 0.08
N LEU A 186 5.67 20.96 0.52
CA LEU A 186 4.68 21.14 1.59
C LEU A 186 5.33 21.77 2.83
N SER A 187 4.84 22.93 3.25
CA SER A 187 5.37 23.63 4.43
C SER A 187 4.85 23.03 5.74
N VAL A 188 5.51 23.35 6.85
CA VAL A 188 5.07 22.95 8.21
C VAL A 188 3.69 23.55 8.52
N ASP A 189 3.46 24.80 8.14
CA ASP A 189 2.20 25.51 8.40
C ASP A 189 1.03 24.93 7.58
N GLU A 190 1.27 24.50 6.35
CA GLU A 190 0.26 23.80 5.53
C GLU A 190 -0.05 22.41 6.08
N ALA A 191 0.97 21.64 6.48
CA ALA A 191 0.76 20.34 7.11
C ALA A 191 -0.03 20.46 8.43
N ALA A 192 0.33 21.42 9.29
CA ALA A 192 -0.39 21.69 10.53
C ALA A 192 -1.83 22.17 10.28
N PHE A 193 -2.04 23.00 9.26
CA PHE A 193 -3.36 23.43 8.84
C PHE A 193 -4.22 22.25 8.37
N LEU A 194 -3.72 21.41 7.46
CA LEU A 194 -4.44 20.24 6.97
C LEU A 194 -4.78 19.24 8.08
N ASN A 195 -3.84 18.98 9.01
CA ASN A 195 -4.09 18.15 10.19
C ASN A 195 -5.19 18.72 11.12
N SER A 196 -5.40 20.03 11.12
CA SER A 196 -6.42 20.69 11.96
C SER A 196 -7.76 20.87 11.26
N ALA A 197 -7.77 20.96 9.92
CA ALA A 197 -8.96 21.14 9.10
C ALA A 197 -9.96 19.98 9.18
N TYR A 198 -9.54 18.80 9.64
CA TYR A 198 -10.43 17.66 9.85
C TYR A 198 -10.10 16.88 11.13
N ARG A 199 -10.69 17.30 12.26
CA ARG A 199 -10.60 16.59 13.55
C ARG A 199 -11.90 15.91 13.99
N GLY A 200 -12.98 16.06 13.23
CA GLY A 200 -14.33 15.77 13.70
C GLY A 200 -15.12 14.78 12.87
N ARG A 201 -15.50 13.64 13.45
CA ARG A 201 -16.41 12.66 12.81
C ARG A 201 -17.87 12.90 13.18
N TYR A 202 -18.15 13.69 14.21
CA TYR A 202 -19.50 14.01 14.67
C TYR A 202 -19.83 15.49 14.43
N PRO A 203 -21.12 15.83 14.29
CA PRO A 203 -21.55 17.22 14.19
C PRO A 203 -21.10 18.10 15.36
N THR A 204 -20.92 17.51 16.54
CA THR A 204 -20.39 18.22 17.73
C THR A 204 -18.93 18.64 17.61
N ASP A 205 -18.20 18.07 16.65
CA ASP A 205 -16.81 18.40 16.35
C ASP A 205 -16.71 19.49 15.26
N GLU A 206 -17.84 20.01 14.76
CA GLU A 206 -17.94 20.97 13.64
C GLU A 206 -17.35 22.36 13.95
N GLY A 207 -16.97 22.63 15.21
CA GLY A 207 -16.42 23.92 15.66
C GLY A 207 -14.90 23.99 15.89
N LEU A 208 -14.10 23.05 15.37
CA LEU A 208 -12.73 22.80 15.87
C LEU A 208 -11.56 23.49 15.14
N LEU A 209 -11.79 24.28 14.07
CA LEU A 209 -10.76 25.26 13.68
C LEU A 209 -10.90 26.49 14.59
N PRO A 210 -9.79 27.14 14.99
CA PRO A 210 -9.83 28.39 15.74
C PRO A 210 -10.71 29.49 15.09
N SER A 211 -11.00 29.36 13.78
CA SER A 211 -11.81 30.25 12.95
C SER A 211 -13.24 29.77 12.63
N GLY A 212 -13.67 28.57 13.04
CA GLY A 212 -14.98 27.99 12.71
C GLY A 212 -14.98 27.03 11.50
N GLU A 213 -16.03 26.99 10.69
CA GLU A 213 -16.05 26.15 9.49
C GLU A 213 -15.04 26.63 8.42
N PRO A 214 -14.37 25.72 7.68
CA PRO A 214 -13.50 26.10 6.58
C PRO A 214 -14.22 26.96 5.54
N ARG A 215 -13.58 28.06 5.15
CA ARG A 215 -14.07 28.96 4.09
C ARG A 215 -13.46 28.60 2.74
N GLU A 216 -13.87 29.33 1.71
CA GLU A 216 -13.35 29.17 0.35
C GLU A 216 -11.83 29.30 0.30
N ASP A 217 -11.26 30.29 0.99
CA ASP A 217 -9.80 30.50 1.03
C ASP A 217 -9.06 29.36 1.73
N ASP A 218 -9.66 28.78 2.79
CA ASP A 218 -9.14 27.60 3.48
C ASP A 218 -9.12 26.39 2.55
N ALA A 219 -10.21 26.17 1.82
CA ALA A 219 -10.32 25.08 0.85
C ALA A 219 -9.35 25.26 -0.32
N ARG A 220 -9.20 26.48 -0.86
CA ARG A 220 -8.21 26.77 -1.91
C ARG A 220 -6.79 26.56 -1.44
N ARG A 221 -6.46 26.96 -0.21
CA ARG A 221 -5.16 26.70 0.42
C ARG A 221 -4.91 25.19 0.55
N ALA A 222 -5.89 24.45 1.06
CA ALA A 222 -5.80 22.99 1.19
C ALA A 222 -5.57 22.32 -0.18
N LEU A 223 -6.31 22.74 -1.20
CA LEU A 223 -6.22 22.21 -2.55
C LEU A 223 -4.87 22.52 -3.20
N GLY A 224 -4.32 23.71 -2.96
CA GLY A 224 -2.98 24.09 -3.39
C GLY A 224 -1.91 23.16 -2.81
N ALA A 225 -1.96 22.91 -1.51
CA ALA A 225 -1.05 21.98 -0.83
C ALA A 225 -1.20 20.53 -1.34
N ALA A 226 -2.43 20.07 -1.59
CA ALA A 226 -2.71 18.75 -2.15
C ALA A 226 -2.14 18.56 -3.57
N ARG A 227 -2.40 19.53 -4.46
CA ARG A 227 -1.81 19.56 -5.80
C ARG A 227 -0.28 19.53 -5.72
N GLN A 228 0.27 20.29 -4.78
CA GLN A 228 1.71 20.37 -4.63
C GLN A 228 2.34 19.04 -4.22
N ALA A 229 1.70 18.33 -3.29
CA ALA A 229 2.16 17.02 -2.83
C ALA A 229 2.13 15.96 -3.94
N VAL A 230 1.09 15.96 -4.80
CA VAL A 230 1.01 15.04 -5.95
C VAL A 230 2.12 15.33 -6.97
N GLU A 231 2.40 16.59 -7.25
CA GLU A 231 3.51 16.97 -8.16
C GLU A 231 4.87 16.51 -7.61
N ASP A 232 5.13 16.77 -6.32
CA ASP A 232 6.37 16.36 -5.66
C ASP A 232 6.53 14.85 -5.71
N ALA A 233 5.47 14.12 -5.41
CA ALA A 233 5.50 12.67 -5.38
C ALA A 233 5.64 12.06 -6.78
N GLY A 234 4.97 12.64 -7.79
CA GLY A 234 5.11 12.23 -9.19
C GLY A 234 6.47 12.53 -9.79
N ALA A 235 7.11 13.64 -9.43
CA ALA A 235 8.47 13.98 -9.87
C ALA A 235 9.54 13.05 -9.28
N CYS A 236 9.27 12.44 -8.13
CA CYS A 236 10.20 11.56 -7.43
C CYS A 236 9.98 10.07 -7.71
N ALA A 237 8.84 9.68 -8.30
CA ALA A 237 8.46 8.28 -8.55
C ALA A 237 8.91 7.76 -9.94
N GLY A 238 10.09 8.19 -10.41
CA GLY A 238 10.68 7.83 -11.69
C GLY A 238 12.00 7.08 -11.55
#